data_AF-A0A9E5QX71-F1
#
_entry.id   AF-A0A9E5QX71-F1
#
_cell.length_a   1.000
_cell.length_b   1.000
_cell.length_c   1.000
_cell.angle_alpha   90.00
_cell.angle_beta   90.00
_cell.angle_gamma   90.00
#
_symmetry.space_group_name_H-M   'P 1'
#
loop_
_entity.id
_entity.type
_entity.pdbx_description
1 polymer ?
#
loop_
_entity_poly.entity_id
_entity_poly.type
_entity_poly.pdbx_seq_one_letter_code
_entity_poly.pdbx_strand_id
1 'polypeptide(L)'
;MPGLPAQIELTLSPTCILPDGRDLFTVGARVLDAAGSPVTDGTLVRFGWPGGQGTASTLHGEAALTLPAPTQPTLQRIMAQSGPARQAIVLRVVEESCGP
;
A
#
# COMPACT_ATOMS: atom_id res chain seq x y z
N MET A 1 23.27 -10.92 -4.16
CA MET A 1 22.28 -10.15 -4.93
C MET A 1 20.91 -10.48 -4.35
N PRO A 2 20.05 -9.48 -4.11
CA PRO A 2 18.68 -9.74 -3.67
C PRO A 2 17.95 -10.69 -4.62
N GLY A 3 17.12 -11.55 -4.06
CA GLY A 3 16.30 -12.51 -4.79
C GLY A 3 15.02 -11.91 -5.37
N LEU A 4 14.19 -12.79 -5.94
CA LEU A 4 12.83 -12.43 -6.35
C LEU A 4 11.99 -12.02 -5.11
N PRO A 5 11.00 -11.13 -5.28
CA PRO A 5 10.05 -10.80 -4.21
C PRO A 5 9.40 -12.05 -3.62
N ALA A 6 9.43 -12.17 -2.29
CA ALA A 6 8.80 -13.27 -1.57
C ALA A 6 7.83 -12.77 -0.49
N GLN A 7 8.10 -11.61 0.12
CA GLN A 7 7.29 -11.02 1.17
C GLN A 7 7.01 -9.55 0.87
N ILE A 8 5.81 -9.10 1.24
CA ILE A 8 5.40 -7.69 1.18
C ILE A 8 4.82 -7.32 2.55
N GLU A 9 5.36 -6.26 3.14
CA GLU A 9 4.82 -5.62 4.34
C GLU A 9 4.13 -4.32 3.91
N LEU A 10 2.81 -4.23 4.16
CA LEU A 10 2.02 -3.04 3.81
C LEU A 10 1.82 -2.15 5.02
N THR A 11 1.91 -0.83 4.80
CA THR A 11 1.64 0.20 5.78
C THR A 11 0.68 1.24 5.21
N LEU A 12 -0.13 1.84 6.09
CA LEU A 12 -1.02 2.95 5.77
C LEU A 12 -0.69 4.12 6.67
N SER A 13 -0.61 5.32 6.10
CA SER A 13 -0.42 6.56 6.84
C SER A 13 -1.19 7.71 6.20
N PRO A 14 -2.19 8.30 6.87
CA PRO A 14 -2.76 7.86 8.15
C PRO A 14 -3.60 6.57 8.01
N THR A 15 -3.84 5.87 9.12
CA THR A 15 -4.66 4.64 9.17
C THR A 15 -6.16 4.91 9.29
N CYS A 16 -6.52 6.14 9.60
CA CYS A 16 -7.89 6.63 9.72
C CYS A 16 -8.03 7.88 8.85
N ILE A 17 -9.05 7.89 7.99
CA ILE A 17 -9.26 8.91 6.96
C ILE A 17 -10.75 9.25 6.93
N LEU A 18 -11.04 10.54 6.74
CA LEU A 18 -12.39 11.02 6.52
C LEU A 18 -12.82 10.78 5.06
N PRO A 19 -14.10 10.48 4.80
CA PRO A 19 -14.60 10.24 3.45
C PRO A 19 -14.83 11.54 2.64
N ASP A 20 -13.86 12.44 2.63
CA ASP A 20 -14.02 13.80 2.09
C ASP A 20 -13.63 13.92 0.61
N GLY A 21 -12.99 12.90 0.04
CA GLY A 21 -12.46 12.93 -1.32
C GLY A 21 -11.25 13.84 -1.53
N ARG A 22 -10.69 14.42 -0.46
CA ARG A 22 -9.64 15.45 -0.51
C ARG A 22 -8.43 15.10 0.34
N ASP A 23 -8.64 14.50 1.50
CA ASP A 23 -7.59 13.98 2.34
C ASP A 23 -6.74 12.98 1.54
N LEU A 24 -5.45 12.97 1.81
CA LEU A 24 -4.51 12.06 1.17
C LEU A 24 -4.03 11.02 2.16
N PHE A 25 -3.79 9.82 1.68
CA PHE A 25 -3.09 8.79 2.42
C PHE A 25 -2.06 8.10 1.58
N THR A 26 -1.03 7.61 2.26
CA THR A 26 0.05 6.86 1.65
C THR A 26 -0.09 5.39 1.97
N VAL A 27 -0.03 4.57 0.93
CA VAL A 27 0.17 3.12 1.02
C VAL A 27 1.64 2.85 0.79
N GLY A 28 2.34 2.41 1.83
CA GLY A 28 3.73 1.97 1.74
C GLY A 28 3.80 0.44 1.59
N ALA A 29 4.72 -0.04 0.77
CA ALA A 29 5.03 -1.45 0.60
C ALA A 29 6.53 -1.67 0.75
N ARG A 30 6.94 -2.41 1.78
CA ARG A 30 8.30 -2.92 1.93
C ARG A 30 8.36 -4.34 1.37
N VAL A 31 9.20 -4.56 0.38
CA VAL A 31 9.29 -5.80 -0.40
C VAL A 31 10.62 -6.48 -0.11
N LEU A 32 10.53 -7.71 0.39
CA LEU A 32 11.67 -8.52 0.76
C LEU A 32 11.73 -9.78 -0.09
N ASP A 33 12.94 -10.27 -0.34
CA ASP A 33 13.17 -11.59 -0.93
C ASP A 33 13.00 -12.72 0.10
N ALA A 34 13.18 -13.97 -0.34
CA ALA A 34 13.01 -15.15 0.50
C ALA A 34 14.06 -15.25 1.63
N ALA A 35 15.16 -14.50 1.54
CA ALA A 35 16.19 -14.42 2.59
C ALA A 35 15.93 -13.26 3.56
N GLY A 36 14.84 -12.51 3.39
CA GLY A 36 14.50 -11.34 4.21
C GLY A 36 15.28 -10.08 3.85
N SER A 37 15.98 -10.07 2.71
CA SER A 37 16.71 -8.89 2.23
C SER A 37 15.81 -8.02 1.34
N PRO A 38 15.99 -6.68 1.34
CA PRO A 38 15.27 -5.80 0.41
C PRO A 38 15.51 -6.20 -1.04
N VAL A 39 14.46 -6.21 -1.85
CA VAL A 39 14.58 -6.49 -3.30
C VAL A 39 15.33 -5.36 -4.02
N THR A 40 15.84 -5.68 -5.21
CA THR A 40 16.56 -4.71 -6.07
C THR A 40 15.71 -3.49 -6.40
N ASP A 41 16.34 -2.33 -6.49
CA ASP A 41 15.71 -1.09 -6.94
C ASP A 41 15.11 -1.22 -8.34
N GLY A 42 14.00 -0.54 -8.58
CA GLY A 42 13.26 -0.65 -9.84
C GLY A 42 12.30 -1.85 -9.89
N THR A 43 12.22 -2.67 -8.84
CA THR A 43 11.25 -3.78 -8.80
C THR A 43 9.83 -3.23 -8.76
N LEU A 44 8.98 -3.67 -9.69
CA LEU A 44 7.62 -3.18 -9.82
C LEU A 44 6.71 -3.73 -8.71
N VAL A 45 5.98 -2.83 -8.06
CA VAL A 45 4.90 -3.14 -7.13
C VAL A 45 3.59 -2.62 -7.72
N ARG A 46 2.61 -3.52 -7.85
CA ARG A 46 1.26 -3.23 -8.34
C ARG A 46 0.33 -3.11 -7.14
N PHE A 47 -0.33 -1.98 -7.01
CA PHE A 47 -1.34 -1.73 -6.00
C PHE A 47 -2.73 -1.74 -6.63
N GLY A 48 -3.70 -2.30 -5.92
CA GLY A 48 -5.11 -2.30 -6.33
C GLY A 48 -6.02 -2.01 -5.14
N TRP A 49 -7.06 -1.23 -5.38
CA TRP A 49 -8.07 -0.86 -4.37
C TRP A 49 -9.46 -0.74 -5.04
N PRO A 50 -10.55 -0.67 -4.26
CA PRO A 50 -11.87 -0.42 -4.82
C PRO A 50 -11.89 0.93 -5.55
N GLY A 51 -12.03 0.89 -6.88
CA GLY A 51 -12.08 2.09 -7.72
C GLY A 51 -10.78 2.42 -8.45
N GLY A 52 -9.70 1.63 -8.31
CA GLY A 52 -8.49 1.90 -9.07
C GLY A 52 -7.34 0.92 -8.86
N GLN A 53 -6.29 1.16 -9.65
CA GLN A 53 -5.00 0.48 -9.52
C GLN A 53 -3.88 1.47 -9.82
N GLY A 54 -2.70 1.19 -9.28
CA GLY A 54 -1.51 2.00 -9.46
C GLY A 54 -0.25 1.15 -9.39
N THR A 55 0.87 1.72 -9.77
CA THR A 55 2.17 1.04 -9.71
C THR A 55 3.23 1.97 -9.17
N ALA A 56 4.14 1.42 -8.38
CA ALA A 56 5.36 2.11 -7.95
C ALA A 56 6.54 1.15 -8.08
N SER A 57 7.72 1.71 -8.29
CA SER A 57 8.97 0.93 -8.31
C SER A 57 9.66 1.04 -6.96
N THR A 58 10.33 -0.03 -6.54
CA THR A 58 11.08 -0.01 -5.27
C THR A 58 12.32 0.87 -5.33
N LEU A 59 12.62 1.50 -4.21
CA LEU A 59 13.92 2.09 -3.87
C LEU A 59 14.29 1.57 -2.48
N HIS A 60 15.44 0.92 -2.36
CA HIS A 60 15.87 0.19 -1.16
C HIS A 60 14.82 -0.81 -0.65
N GLY A 61 14.13 -1.47 -1.58
CA GLY A 61 13.04 -2.42 -1.30
C GLY A 61 11.72 -1.77 -0.87
N GLU A 62 11.59 -0.45 -0.88
CA GLU A 62 10.35 0.25 -0.51
C GLU A 62 9.69 0.90 -1.72
N ALA A 63 8.37 0.79 -1.82
CA ALA A 63 7.55 1.45 -2.82
C ALA A 63 6.35 2.10 -2.15
N ALA A 64 5.89 3.25 -2.63
CA ALA A 64 4.76 3.94 -2.05
C ALA A 64 3.83 4.56 -3.11
N LEU A 65 2.55 4.68 -2.77
CA LEU A 65 1.56 5.44 -3.52
C LEU A 65 0.79 6.36 -2.60
N THR A 66 0.60 7.60 -3.02
CA THR A 66 -0.31 8.54 -2.38
C THR A 66 -1.63 8.57 -3.15
N LEU A 67 -2.74 8.35 -2.44
CA LEU A 67 -4.08 8.24 -3.00
C LEU A 67 -5.03 9.21 -2.29
N PRO A 68 -6.03 9.76 -3.00
CA PRO A 68 -7.10 10.53 -2.37
C PRO A 68 -8.03 9.62 -1.57
N ALA A 69 -8.56 10.16 -0.49
CA ALA A 69 -9.58 9.53 0.33
C ALA A 69 -10.81 9.16 -0.51
N PRO A 70 -11.51 8.06 -0.19
CA PRO A 70 -12.81 7.78 -0.76
C PRO A 70 -13.83 8.86 -0.39
N THR A 71 -14.88 9.04 -1.19
CA THR A 71 -15.97 10.01 -0.92
C THR A 71 -17.12 9.42 -0.11
N GLN A 72 -16.99 8.16 0.31
CA GLN A 72 -18.00 7.45 1.09
C GLN A 72 -17.32 6.63 2.20
N PRO A 73 -17.97 6.45 3.35
CA PRO A 73 -17.42 5.70 4.47
C PRO A 73 -17.42 4.22 4.11
N THR A 74 -16.28 3.55 4.25
CA THR A 74 -16.14 2.16 3.85
C THR A 74 -14.88 1.52 4.43
N LEU A 75 -14.86 0.19 4.43
CA LEU A 75 -13.65 -0.59 4.64
C LEU A 75 -13.13 -1.01 3.25
N GLN A 76 -11.99 -0.46 2.85
CA GLN A 76 -11.40 -0.78 1.56
C GLN A 76 -10.24 -1.73 1.71
N ARG A 77 -10.27 -2.84 0.97
CA ARG A 77 -9.13 -3.75 0.89
C ARG A 77 -8.15 -3.27 -0.18
N ILE A 78 -6.97 -2.85 0.25
CA ILE A 78 -5.87 -2.46 -0.63
C ILE A 78 -4.94 -3.66 -0.75
N MET A 79 -4.63 -4.05 -1.98
CA MET A 79 -3.74 -5.16 -2.30
C MET A 79 -2.46 -4.62 -2.93
N ALA A 80 -1.33 -5.21 -2.59
CA ALA A 80 -0.06 -5.02 -3.27
C ALA A 80 0.47 -6.35 -3.79
N GLN A 81 1.04 -6.33 -4.98
CA GLN A 81 1.68 -7.47 -5.61
C GLN A 81 3.02 -7.07 -6.20
N SER A 82 4.04 -7.89 -5.95
CA SER A 82 5.33 -7.81 -6.64
C SER A 82 5.79 -9.22 -6.96
N GLY A 83 5.91 -9.54 -8.26
CA GLY A 83 6.16 -10.92 -8.70
C GLY A 83 5.16 -11.92 -8.09
N PRO A 84 5.64 -13.02 -7.47
CA PRO A 84 4.76 -14.00 -6.80
C PRO A 84 4.27 -13.54 -5.43
N ALA A 85 4.93 -12.56 -4.80
CA ALA A 85 4.55 -12.04 -3.50
C ALA A 85 3.29 -11.17 -3.58
N ARG A 86 2.36 -11.35 -2.64
CA ARG A 86 1.10 -10.62 -2.55
C ARG A 86 0.78 -10.34 -1.09
N GLN A 87 0.26 -9.16 -0.80
CA GLN A 87 -0.26 -8.82 0.52
C GLN A 87 -1.46 -7.89 0.41
N ALA A 88 -2.31 -7.88 1.43
CA ALA A 88 -3.42 -6.95 1.53
C ALA A 88 -3.47 -6.28 2.89
N ILE A 89 -3.95 -5.04 2.93
CA ILE A 89 -4.25 -4.28 4.13
C ILE A 89 -5.65 -3.66 3.99
N VAL A 90 -6.35 -3.48 5.11
CA VAL A 90 -7.67 -2.84 5.12
C VAL A 90 -7.49 -1.39 5.55
N LEU A 91 -7.89 -0.49 4.67
CA LEU A 91 -8.08 0.92 5.01
C LEU A 91 -9.46 1.09 5.63
N ARG A 92 -9.51 1.79 6.77
CA ARG A 92 -10.76 2.16 7.45
C ARG A 92 -11.05 3.62 7.18
N VAL A 93 -12.18 3.88 6.51
CA VAL A 93 -12.71 5.21 6.26
C VAL A 93 -13.96 5.39 7.10
N VAL A 94 -13.97 6.40 7.98
CA VAL A 94 -15.02 6.63 8.98
C VAL A 94 -15.55 8.05 8.90
N GLU A 95 -16.85 8.24 9.12
CA GLU A 95 -17.47 9.58 9.13
C GLU A 95 -17.13 10.39 10.37
N GLU A 96 -16.90 9.71 11.49
CA GLU A 96 -16.59 10.35 12.75
C GLU A 96 -15.08 10.52 12.89
N SER A 97 -14.66 11.70 13.35
CA SER A 97 -13.27 12.10 13.53
C SER A 97 -12.41 10.98 14.09
N CYS A 98 -11.22 10.80 13.53
CA CYS A 98 -10.15 9.96 14.10
C CYS A 98 -9.77 10.49 15.49
N GLY A 99 -10.54 10.13 16.51
CA GLY A 99 -10.39 10.62 17.87
C GLY A 99 -9.18 10.02 18.58
N PRO A 100 -8.65 10.70 19.60
CA PRO A 100 -7.49 10.26 20.39
C PRO A 100 -7.77 8.99 21.22
#